data_AF-H1VWS3-F1
#
_entry.id   AF-H1VWS3-F1
#
_cell.length_a   1.000
_cell.length_b   1.000
_cell.length_c   1.000
_cell.angle_alpha   90.00
_cell.angle_beta   90.00
_cell.angle_gamma   90.00
#
_symmetry.space_group_name_H-M   'P 1'
#
loop_
_entity.id
_entity.type
_entity.pdbx_description
1 polymer ?
#
loop_
_entity_poly.entity_id
_entity_poly.type
_entity_poly.pdbx_seq_one_letter_code
_entity_poly.pdbx_strand_id
1 'polypeptide(L)'
;MRVVSSLLAGLVAAAAGALAFSPEIPAGVPRNVQEFRDKHPFEKRAPDCHRKTFTLRASEDDLDDVSDEFLEGLKKANGGGTLYLPANQTFIIGKPLDLTWLNDVHVHWEGEIKFTNDTPYWQANAFRHPFQNSIMFWKWGGKDVKLYGEGVLNGNGQRWWNEFAGLEILDPTNAYLRPILFYAENATGLAIEGIHFKDSPCWTTFIVT
;
A
#
# COMPACT_ATOMS: atom_id res chain seq x y z
N MET A 1 29.60 -33.40 67.41
CA MET A 1 28.75 -34.46 66.83
C MET A 1 27.42 -33.84 66.43
N ARG A 2 26.91 -34.20 65.24
CA ARG A 2 25.69 -33.72 64.53
C ARG A 2 25.87 -32.53 63.58
N VAL A 3 26.24 -32.92 62.37
CA VAL A 3 25.86 -32.36 61.06
C VAL A 3 24.33 -32.16 60.98
N VAL A 4 23.83 -31.17 60.21
CA VAL A 4 22.80 -31.34 59.17
C VAL A 4 22.51 -30.01 58.44
N SER A 5 22.85 -30.04 57.15
CA SER A 5 22.20 -29.50 55.95
C SER A 5 21.75 -28.04 55.87
N SER A 6 22.55 -27.28 55.12
CA SER A 6 22.11 -26.21 54.23
C SER A 6 21.22 -26.78 53.11
N LEU A 7 19.97 -26.35 53.05
CA LEU A 7 19.09 -26.57 51.89
C LEU A 7 19.27 -25.39 50.92
N LEU A 8 20.00 -25.62 49.82
CA LEU A 8 19.94 -24.77 48.64
C LEU A 8 18.56 -24.95 47.99
N ALA A 9 17.75 -23.90 47.97
CA ALA A 9 16.56 -23.84 47.12
C ALA A 9 17.01 -23.49 45.69
N GLY A 10 17.05 -24.49 44.82
CA GLY A 10 17.28 -24.27 43.39
C GLY A 10 16.06 -23.64 42.73
N LEU A 11 16.23 -22.47 42.11
CA LEU A 11 15.25 -21.88 41.21
C LEU A 11 15.19 -22.72 39.92
N VAL A 12 14.11 -23.47 39.73
CA VAL A 12 13.79 -24.07 38.43
C VAL A 12 13.05 -23.01 37.61
N ALA A 13 13.75 -22.40 36.64
CA ALA A 13 13.11 -21.59 35.62
C ALA A 13 12.36 -22.53 34.67
N ALA A 14 11.02 -22.59 34.79
CA ALA A 14 10.19 -23.25 33.79
C ALA A 14 10.18 -22.37 32.53
N ALA A 15 10.94 -22.76 31.51
CA ALA A 15 10.79 -22.22 30.18
C ALA A 15 9.45 -22.70 29.60
N ALA A 16 8.42 -21.87 29.70
CA ALA A 16 7.18 -22.07 28.97
C ALA A 16 7.47 -21.82 27.48
N GLY A 17 7.84 -22.87 26.76
CA GLY A 17 7.87 -22.84 25.31
C GLY A 17 6.44 -22.66 24.80
N ALA A 18 6.06 -21.44 24.44
CA ALA A 18 4.86 -21.23 23.65
C ALA A 18 5.08 -21.94 22.31
N LEU A 19 4.41 -23.08 22.12
CA LEU A 19 4.30 -23.71 20.81
C LEU A 19 3.53 -22.72 19.92
N ALA A 20 4.27 -21.94 19.13
CA ALA A 20 3.68 -21.11 18.10
C ALA A 20 2.98 -22.06 17.11
N PHE A 21 1.65 -22.14 17.19
CA PHE A 21 0.85 -22.82 16.19
C PHE A 21 0.98 -22.00 14.90
N SER A 22 1.93 -22.39 14.05
CA SER A 22 2.04 -21.87 12.70
C SER A 22 1.16 -22.76 11.83
N PRO A 23 -0.07 -22.37 11.48
CA PRO A 23 -0.89 -23.16 10.59
C PRO A 23 -0.10 -23.37 9.29
N GLU A 24 0.12 -24.64 8.92
CA GLU A 24 0.74 -24.94 7.63
C GLU A 24 -0.18 -24.43 6.53
N ILE A 25 0.35 -23.51 5.71
CA ILE A 25 -0.34 -23.03 4.52
C ILE A 25 -0.54 -24.24 3.58
N PRO A 26 -1.78 -24.53 3.12
CA PRO A 26 -2.06 -25.67 2.27
C PRO A 26 -1.15 -25.74 1.03
N ALA A 27 -0.83 -26.96 0.59
CA ALA A 27 -0.02 -27.18 -0.61
C ALA A 27 -0.61 -26.47 -1.83
N GLY A 28 0.24 -25.79 -2.60
CA GLY A 28 -0.16 -25.06 -3.81
C GLY A 28 -0.77 -23.68 -3.57
N VAL A 29 -0.86 -23.20 -2.33
CA VAL A 29 -1.16 -21.79 -2.04
C VAL A 29 0.13 -20.98 -2.17
N PRO A 30 0.16 -19.94 -3.02
CA PRO A 30 1.34 -19.09 -3.18
C PRO A 30 1.81 -18.50 -1.85
N ARG A 31 3.12 -18.57 -1.61
CA ARG A 31 3.77 -18.05 -0.39
C ARG A 31 4.39 -16.68 -0.57
N ASN A 32 4.52 -16.24 -1.82
CA ASN A 32 5.05 -14.94 -2.20
C ASN A 32 4.44 -14.47 -3.52
N VAL A 33 4.74 -13.23 -3.89
CA VAL A 33 4.22 -12.59 -5.11
C VAL A 33 4.65 -13.34 -6.37
N GLN A 34 5.87 -13.88 -6.41
CA GLN A 34 6.36 -14.61 -7.58
C GLN A 34 5.56 -15.89 -7.81
N GLU A 35 5.38 -16.72 -6.77
CA GLU A 35 4.54 -17.91 -6.84
C GLU A 35 3.09 -17.58 -7.22
N PHE A 36 2.58 -16.43 -6.78
CA PHE A 36 1.23 -15.98 -7.14
C PHE A 36 1.16 -15.67 -8.64
N ARG A 37 2.15 -14.95 -9.17
CA ARG A 37 2.24 -14.61 -10.60
C ARG A 37 2.43 -15.84 -11.47
N ASP A 38 3.26 -16.79 -11.05
CA ASP A 38 3.48 -18.04 -11.78
C ASP A 38 2.19 -18.88 -11.87
N LYS A 39 1.39 -18.88 -10.80
CA LYS A 39 0.10 -19.57 -10.76
C LYS A 39 -1.02 -18.80 -11.47
N HIS A 40 -0.95 -17.47 -11.48
CA HIS A 40 -1.96 -16.57 -12.03
C HIS A 40 -1.33 -15.63 -13.07
N PRO A 41 -0.88 -16.15 -14.22
CA PRO A 41 -0.31 -15.32 -15.26
C PRO A 41 -1.38 -14.37 -15.80
N PHE A 42 -1.00 -13.12 -16.00
CA PHE A 42 -1.80 -12.15 -16.73
C PHE A 42 -1.06 -11.77 -18.01
N GLU A 43 -1.81 -11.47 -19.07
CA GLU A 43 -1.21 -11.02 -20.32
C GLU A 43 -0.55 -9.67 -20.09
N LYS A 44 0.78 -9.62 -20.22
CA LYS A 44 1.51 -8.36 -20.21
C LYS A 44 1.06 -7.55 -21.41
N ARG A 45 0.79 -6.27 -21.17
CA ARG A 45 0.46 -5.34 -22.25
C ARG A 45 1.58 -5.32 -23.28
N ALA A 46 1.20 -5.32 -24.56
CA ALA A 46 2.17 -5.19 -25.63
C ALA A 46 2.97 -3.87 -25.44
N PRO A 47 4.30 -3.89 -25.65
CA PRO A 47 5.14 -2.71 -25.52
C PRO A 47 4.83 -1.62 -26.57
N ASP A 48 4.09 -1.98 -27.63
CA ASP A 48 3.75 -1.07 -28.72
C ASP A 48 2.51 -0.23 -28.38
N CYS A 49 2.73 0.79 -27.56
CA CYS A 49 1.77 1.84 -27.31
C CYS A 49 2.40 3.15 -27.80
N HIS A 50 1.94 3.70 -28.93
CA HIS A 50 2.42 4.98 -29.49
C HIS A 50 2.09 6.22 -28.63
N ARG A 51 1.73 6.02 -27.35
CA ARG A 51 1.47 7.08 -26.39
C ARG A 51 2.77 7.79 -26.03
N LYS A 52 2.70 9.10 -25.82
CA LYS A 52 3.84 9.87 -25.32
C LYS A 52 4.12 9.48 -23.86
N THR A 53 5.34 9.06 -23.59
CA THR A 53 5.77 8.64 -22.25
C THR A 53 6.47 9.77 -21.50
N PHE A 54 6.13 9.93 -20.23
CA PHE A 54 6.76 10.83 -19.27
C PHE A 54 7.30 10.00 -18.12
N THR A 55 8.61 10.02 -17.89
CA THR A 55 9.23 9.28 -16.80
C THR A 55 9.24 10.12 -15.54
N LEU A 56 8.76 9.56 -14.43
CA LEU A 56 8.82 10.20 -13.12
C LEU A 56 10.24 10.12 -12.54
N ARG A 57 10.67 11.18 -11.83
CA ARG A 57 11.91 11.18 -11.07
C ARG A 57 11.75 10.30 -9.82
N ALA A 58 12.73 9.44 -9.55
CA ALA A 58 12.79 8.68 -8.29
C ALA A 58 13.05 9.58 -7.08
N SER A 59 12.55 9.18 -5.92
CA SER A 59 12.95 9.75 -4.65
C SER A 59 14.41 9.38 -4.33
N GLU A 60 15.16 10.33 -3.79
CA GLU A 60 16.54 10.14 -3.34
C GLU A 60 16.61 9.31 -2.05
N ASP A 61 15.63 9.49 -1.15
CA ASP A 61 15.48 8.77 0.10
C ASP A 61 14.00 8.74 0.57
N ASP A 62 13.75 8.23 1.78
CA ASP A 62 12.41 8.11 2.39
C ASP A 62 11.77 9.47 2.77
N LEU A 63 12.52 10.59 2.70
CA LEU A 63 12.06 11.94 3.01
C LEU A 63 11.85 12.80 1.74
N ASP A 64 12.33 12.35 0.59
CA ASP A 64 12.17 13.03 -0.70
C ASP A 64 10.78 12.77 -1.31
N ASP A 65 9.79 13.53 -0.85
CA ASP A 65 8.41 13.48 -1.34
C ASP A 65 8.29 13.98 -2.80
N VAL A 66 7.89 13.09 -3.71
CA VAL A 66 7.69 13.35 -5.14
C VAL A 66 6.21 13.51 -5.52
N SER A 67 5.33 13.79 -4.56
CA SER A 67 3.89 13.91 -4.79
C SER A 67 3.53 14.97 -5.85
N ASP A 68 4.25 16.10 -5.89
CA ASP A 68 4.00 17.15 -6.88
C ASP A 68 4.44 16.73 -8.28
N GLU A 69 5.60 16.09 -8.39
CA GLU A 69 6.11 15.57 -9.66
C GLU A 69 5.24 14.42 -10.17
N PHE A 70 4.69 13.58 -9.29
CA PHE A 70 3.72 12.55 -9.66
C PHE A 70 2.44 13.19 -10.23
N LEU A 71 1.90 14.20 -9.54
CA LEU A 71 0.72 14.95 -9.99
C LEU A 71 0.98 15.66 -11.32
N GLU A 72 2.14 16.31 -11.49
CA GLU A 72 2.54 16.99 -12.72
C GLU A 72 2.77 15.98 -13.87
N GLY A 73 3.37 14.84 -13.56
CA GLY A 73 3.56 13.74 -14.50
C GLY A 73 2.24 13.22 -15.06
N LEU A 74 1.24 13.03 -14.18
CA LEU A 74 -0.12 12.69 -14.60
C LEU A 74 -0.76 13.81 -15.43
N LYS A 75 -0.55 15.08 -15.08
CA LYS A 75 -1.06 16.21 -15.89
C LYS A 75 -0.49 16.21 -17.30
N LYS A 76 0.81 15.92 -17.44
CA LYS A 76 1.50 15.81 -18.74
C LYS A 76 1.03 14.60 -19.54
N ALA A 77 0.80 13.48 -18.87
CA ALA A 77 0.33 12.23 -19.48
C ALA A 77 -1.17 12.22 -19.80
N ASN A 78 -1.96 13.12 -19.22
CA ASN A 78 -3.41 13.14 -19.42
C ASN A 78 -3.78 13.40 -20.89
N GLY A 79 -4.82 12.73 -21.39
CA GLY A 79 -5.28 12.88 -22.77
C GLY A 79 -4.48 12.06 -23.79
N GLY A 80 -4.11 10.83 -23.42
CA GLY A 80 -3.50 9.85 -24.32
C GLY A 80 -2.01 9.61 -24.11
N GLY A 81 -1.45 10.01 -22.97
CA GLY A 81 -0.06 9.74 -22.61
C GLY A 81 0.11 8.62 -21.58
N THR A 82 1.36 8.36 -21.24
CA THR A 82 1.78 7.38 -20.23
C THR A 82 2.70 8.04 -19.21
N LEU A 83 2.39 7.92 -17.91
CA LEU A 83 3.36 8.17 -16.84
C LEU A 83 4.11 6.86 -16.55
N TYR A 84 5.43 6.88 -16.62
CA TYR A 84 6.30 5.72 -16.40
C TYR A 84 7.06 5.84 -15.08
N LEU A 85 6.95 4.81 -14.25
CA LEU A 85 7.67 4.62 -12.98
C LEU A 85 8.64 3.44 -13.14
N PRO A 86 9.93 3.70 -13.43
CA PRO A 86 10.90 2.65 -13.71
C PRO A 86 11.08 1.62 -12.59
N ALA A 87 11.48 0.41 -12.98
CA ALA A 87 11.85 -0.65 -12.05
C ALA A 87 13.05 -0.25 -11.17
N ASN A 88 13.16 -0.87 -9.99
CA ASN A 88 14.24 -0.65 -9.02
C ASN A 88 14.35 0.81 -8.53
N GLN A 89 13.26 1.55 -8.57
CA GLN A 89 13.16 2.93 -8.06
C GLN A 89 12.01 3.03 -7.08
N THR A 90 12.17 3.93 -6.11
CA THR A 90 11.15 4.25 -5.10
C THR A 90 10.64 5.66 -5.33
N PHE A 91 9.35 5.86 -5.14
CA PHE A 91 8.64 7.13 -5.29
C PHE A 91 7.85 7.37 -4.00
N ILE A 92 8.33 8.28 -3.15
CA ILE A 92 7.70 8.63 -1.89
C ILE A 92 6.53 9.57 -2.15
N ILE A 93 5.36 9.24 -1.61
CA ILE A 93 4.17 10.08 -1.66
C ILE A 93 3.85 10.50 -0.23
N GLY A 94 4.11 11.78 0.08
CA GLY A 94 3.98 12.36 1.40
C GLY A 94 2.70 13.15 1.64
N LYS A 95 1.89 13.41 0.60
CA LYS A 95 0.67 14.23 0.73
C LYS A 95 -0.53 13.72 -0.06
N PRO A 96 -1.75 14.14 0.33
CA PRO A 96 -2.96 13.69 -0.34
C PRO A 96 -3.03 14.16 -1.80
N LEU A 97 -3.38 13.25 -2.71
CA LEU A 97 -3.55 13.54 -4.13
C LEU A 97 -4.98 13.32 -4.60
N ASP A 98 -5.60 14.37 -5.16
CA ASP A 98 -6.87 14.26 -5.87
C ASP A 98 -6.60 14.09 -7.37
N LEU A 99 -6.88 12.88 -7.86
CA LEU A 99 -6.67 12.42 -9.24
C LEU A 99 -8.02 12.06 -9.89
N THR A 100 -9.11 12.71 -9.47
CA THR A 100 -10.47 12.46 -10.00
C THR A 100 -10.73 13.07 -11.38
N TRP A 101 -9.77 13.83 -11.91
CA TRP A 101 -9.85 14.57 -13.17
C TRP A 101 -9.20 13.85 -14.37
N LEU A 102 -8.69 12.63 -14.18
CA LEU A 102 -7.96 11.90 -15.22
C LEU A 102 -8.87 11.55 -16.42
N ASN A 103 -8.29 11.58 -17.61
CA ASN A 103 -8.98 11.28 -18.86
C ASN A 103 -8.00 10.69 -19.88
N ASP A 104 -8.21 9.42 -20.22
CA ASP A 104 -7.35 8.62 -21.09
C ASP A 104 -5.87 8.67 -20.69
N VAL A 105 -5.52 8.03 -19.57
CA VAL A 105 -4.14 8.02 -19.07
C VAL A 105 -3.68 6.61 -18.77
N HIS A 106 -2.43 6.34 -19.13
CA HIS A 106 -1.75 5.12 -18.74
C HIS A 106 -0.73 5.43 -17.64
N VAL A 107 -0.61 4.54 -16.67
CA VAL A 107 0.48 4.52 -15.70
C VAL A 107 1.19 3.19 -15.84
N HIS A 108 2.39 3.23 -16.41
CA HIS A 108 3.28 2.07 -16.50
C HIS A 108 4.15 2.05 -15.25
N TRP A 109 3.90 1.08 -14.38
CA TRP A 109 4.38 1.08 -13.01
C TRP A 109 5.18 -0.18 -12.70
N GLU A 110 6.50 -0.03 -12.71
CA GLU A 110 7.46 -1.10 -12.41
C GLU A 110 8.20 -0.88 -11.08
N GLY A 111 8.31 0.36 -10.60
CA GLY A 111 8.92 0.69 -9.32
C GLY A 111 7.98 0.58 -8.11
N GLU A 112 8.41 1.12 -6.98
CA GLU A 112 7.64 1.15 -5.73
C GLU A 112 7.13 2.57 -5.44
N ILE A 113 5.81 2.77 -5.40
CA ILE A 113 5.25 3.92 -4.69
C ILE A 113 5.14 3.53 -3.22
N LYS A 114 5.69 4.33 -2.33
CA LYS A 114 5.60 4.13 -0.88
C LYS A 114 5.07 5.39 -0.22
N PHE A 115 3.96 5.26 0.51
CA PHE A 115 3.44 6.37 1.29
C PHE A 115 4.31 6.66 2.52
N THR A 116 4.42 7.93 2.89
CA THR A 116 4.98 8.28 4.21
C THR A 116 4.05 7.75 5.31
N ASN A 117 4.62 7.45 6.47
CA ASN A 117 3.86 7.03 7.65
C ASN A 117 3.81 8.13 8.72
N ASP A 118 3.79 9.41 8.30
CA ASP A 118 3.53 10.54 9.20
C ASP A 118 2.07 10.54 9.63
N THR A 119 1.76 9.71 10.64
CA THR A 119 0.37 9.49 11.06
C THR A 119 -0.30 10.78 11.53
N PRO A 120 0.34 11.70 12.31
CA PRO A 120 -0.26 12.99 12.61
C PRO A 120 -0.62 13.83 11.38
N TYR A 121 0.27 13.91 10.39
CA TYR A 121 0.02 14.67 9.16
C TYR A 121 -1.17 14.09 8.39
N TRP A 122 -1.19 12.77 8.18
CA TRP A 122 -2.27 12.11 7.44
C TRP A 122 -3.63 12.19 8.16
N GLN A 123 -3.68 12.09 9.49
CA GLN A 123 -4.94 12.29 10.25
C GLN A 123 -5.56 13.67 10.02
N ALA A 124 -4.71 14.70 9.85
CA ALA A 124 -5.12 16.08 9.67
C ALA A 124 -5.46 16.44 8.21
N ASN A 125 -4.79 15.82 7.22
CA ASN A 125 -4.82 16.28 5.83
C ASN A 125 -5.48 15.30 4.85
N ALA A 126 -5.59 14.00 5.19
CA ALA A 126 -6.15 13.01 4.27
C ALA A 126 -7.60 13.32 3.87
N PHE A 127 -7.99 12.87 2.68
CA PHE A 127 -9.39 12.95 2.27
C PHE A 127 -10.25 12.07 3.18
N ARG A 128 -11.54 12.39 3.28
CA ARG A 128 -12.53 11.65 4.06
C ARG A 128 -13.65 11.15 3.16
N HIS A 129 -14.12 9.93 3.41
CA HIS A 129 -15.30 9.39 2.72
C HIS A 129 -16.56 9.78 3.53
N PRO A 130 -17.63 10.30 2.91
CA PRO A 130 -18.78 10.82 3.66
C PRO A 130 -19.66 9.75 4.31
N PHE A 131 -19.67 8.51 3.84
CA PHE A 131 -20.59 7.46 4.32
C PHE A 131 -19.97 6.47 5.32
N GLN A 132 -18.67 6.56 5.53
CA GLN A 132 -17.93 5.74 6.48
C GLN A 132 -16.83 6.59 7.08
N ASN A 133 -16.68 6.57 8.41
CA ASN A 133 -15.64 7.30 9.12
C ASN A 133 -14.25 6.75 8.73
N SER A 134 -13.73 7.18 7.59
CA SER A 134 -12.54 6.62 6.94
C SER A 134 -11.79 7.69 6.16
N ILE A 135 -10.47 7.54 6.13
CA ILE A 135 -9.56 8.41 5.39
C ILE A 135 -8.86 7.64 4.27
N MET A 136 -8.30 8.34 3.28
CA MET A 136 -7.57 7.72 2.15
C MET A 136 -6.37 8.57 1.75
N PHE A 137 -5.31 7.92 1.26
CA PHE A 137 -4.10 8.61 0.81
C PHE A 137 -4.35 9.46 -0.43
N TRP A 138 -5.14 8.96 -1.36
CA TRP A 138 -5.39 9.57 -2.66
C TRP A 138 -6.75 9.16 -3.20
N LYS A 139 -7.27 9.90 -4.17
CA LYS A 139 -8.53 9.60 -4.86
C LYS A 139 -8.29 9.47 -6.35
N TRP A 140 -8.59 8.30 -6.90
CA TRP A 140 -8.55 8.06 -8.34
C TRP A 140 -9.94 8.22 -8.94
N GLY A 141 -10.05 8.80 -10.13
CA GLY A 141 -11.34 8.95 -10.80
C GLY A 141 -11.19 9.34 -12.27
N GLY A 142 -12.31 9.70 -12.89
CA GLY A 142 -12.33 10.14 -14.28
C GLY A 142 -12.52 8.99 -15.26
N LYS A 143 -11.95 9.10 -16.47
CA LYS A 143 -12.27 8.20 -17.59
C LYS A 143 -11.03 7.54 -18.19
N ASP A 144 -11.12 6.25 -18.50
CA ASP A 144 -10.10 5.48 -19.22
C ASP A 144 -8.72 5.54 -18.56
N VAL A 145 -8.67 5.21 -17.26
CA VAL A 145 -7.43 5.19 -16.47
C VAL A 145 -6.90 3.77 -16.40
N LYS A 146 -5.63 3.55 -16.77
CA LYS A 146 -5.06 2.21 -16.77
C LYS A 146 -3.72 2.17 -16.05
N LEU A 147 -3.65 1.37 -14.98
CA LEU A 147 -2.45 1.16 -14.17
C LEU A 147 -1.96 -0.27 -14.45
N TYR A 148 -0.71 -0.43 -14.89
CA TYR A 148 -0.18 -1.75 -15.24
C TYR A 148 1.33 -1.85 -15.03
N GLY A 149 1.82 -3.06 -14.80
CA GLY A 149 3.23 -3.39 -14.64
C GLY A 149 3.44 -4.42 -13.54
N GLU A 150 4.65 -4.52 -13.01
CA GLU A 150 4.99 -5.43 -11.91
C GLU A 150 5.40 -4.71 -10.62
N GLY A 151 5.16 -3.40 -10.56
CA GLY A 151 5.51 -2.54 -9.44
C GLY A 151 4.68 -2.76 -8.17
N VAL A 152 5.00 -1.96 -7.16
CA VAL A 152 4.46 -2.09 -5.80
C VAL A 152 3.78 -0.79 -5.37
N LEU A 153 2.58 -0.91 -4.81
CA LEU A 153 1.90 0.14 -4.05
C LEU A 153 2.00 -0.19 -2.57
N ASN A 154 2.87 0.51 -1.85
CA ASN A 154 3.18 0.25 -0.45
C ASN A 154 2.54 1.29 0.47
N GLY A 155 1.62 0.84 1.32
CA GLY A 155 0.92 1.64 2.32
C GLY A 155 1.73 2.03 3.55
N ASN A 156 2.92 1.45 3.72
CA ASN A 156 3.79 1.65 4.88
C ASN A 156 3.03 1.41 6.21
N GLY A 157 2.21 0.33 6.22
CA GLY A 157 1.17 0.05 7.20
C GLY A 157 1.62 -0.24 8.63
N GLN A 158 2.88 -0.63 8.86
CA GLN A 158 3.32 -1.16 10.15
C GLN A 158 3.05 -0.20 11.33
N ARG A 159 3.36 1.09 11.16
CA ARG A 159 3.11 2.10 12.18
C ARG A 159 1.61 2.25 12.47
N TRP A 160 0.79 2.27 11.41
CA TRP A 160 -0.67 2.35 11.51
C TRP A 160 -1.26 1.18 12.30
N TRP A 161 -0.77 -0.05 12.08
CA TRP A 161 -1.26 -1.21 12.82
C TRP A 161 -0.86 -1.18 14.29
N ASN A 162 0.37 -0.74 14.58
CA ASN A 162 0.86 -0.61 15.95
C ASN A 162 0.05 0.43 16.74
N GLU A 163 -0.19 1.61 16.15
CA GLU A 163 -0.96 2.68 16.79
C GLU A 163 -2.46 2.35 16.91
N PHE A 164 -2.98 1.45 16.06
CA PHE A 164 -4.37 1.01 16.10
C PHE A 164 -4.62 -0.20 17.02
N ALA A 165 -3.58 -0.80 17.60
CA ALA A 165 -3.72 -2.02 18.40
C ALA A 165 -4.73 -1.81 19.55
N GLY A 166 -5.76 -2.67 19.60
CA GLY A 166 -6.84 -2.57 20.60
C GLY A 166 -8.01 -1.67 20.22
N LEU A 167 -8.00 -1.05 19.03
CA LEU A 167 -9.12 -0.29 18.47
C LEU A 167 -9.91 -1.10 17.43
N GLU A 168 -11.12 -0.64 17.11
CA GLU A 168 -12.01 -1.26 16.12
C GLU A 168 -12.24 -0.34 14.91
N ILE A 169 -12.21 -0.89 13.70
CA ILE A 169 -12.33 -0.12 12.44
C ILE A 169 -13.72 0.49 12.26
N LEU A 170 -14.75 -0.23 12.70
CA LEU A 170 -16.14 0.16 12.52
C LEU A 170 -16.72 0.89 13.75
N ASP A 171 -15.86 1.29 14.69
CA ASP A 171 -16.26 2.14 15.82
C ASP A 171 -16.47 3.58 15.32
N PRO A 172 -17.70 4.12 15.38
CA PRO A 172 -17.99 5.47 14.92
C PRO A 172 -17.32 6.56 15.77
N THR A 173 -16.86 6.23 16.97
CA THR A 173 -16.19 7.16 17.90
C THR A 173 -14.67 7.14 17.78
N ASN A 174 -14.12 6.33 16.88
CA ASN A 174 -12.69 6.18 16.73
C ASN A 174 -12.05 7.49 16.23
N ALA A 175 -11.16 8.06 17.06
CA ALA A 175 -10.42 9.27 16.73
C ALA A 175 -9.21 9.00 15.82
N TYR A 176 -8.74 7.75 15.76
CA TYR A 176 -7.61 7.35 14.95
C TYR A 176 -8.07 6.56 13.73
N LEU A 177 -8.06 7.20 12.57
CA LEU A 177 -8.45 6.59 11.31
C LEU A 177 -7.21 6.09 10.55
N ARG A 178 -7.34 4.95 9.88
CA ARG A 178 -6.28 4.37 9.05
C ARG A 178 -6.59 4.57 7.57
N PRO A 179 -5.66 5.05 6.73
CA PRO A 179 -5.92 5.28 5.32
C PRO A 179 -6.25 4.02 4.53
N ILE A 180 -7.23 4.14 3.64
CA ILE A 180 -7.46 3.21 2.53
C ILE A 180 -6.29 3.33 1.55
N LEU A 181 -5.73 2.19 1.13
CA LEU A 181 -4.54 2.15 0.28
C LEU A 181 -4.84 2.61 -1.16
N PHE A 182 -5.89 2.07 -1.77
CA PHE A 182 -6.35 2.47 -3.09
C PHE A 182 -7.84 2.81 -3.06
N TYR A 183 -8.16 4.10 -3.23
CA TYR A 183 -9.53 4.58 -3.31
C TYR A 183 -9.81 5.14 -4.71
N ALA A 184 -10.94 4.73 -5.29
CA ALA A 184 -11.43 5.30 -6.53
C ALA A 184 -12.89 5.73 -6.41
N GLU A 185 -13.23 6.88 -7.00
CA GLU A 185 -14.58 7.41 -7.09
C GLU A 185 -14.89 7.94 -8.49
N ASN A 186 -16.11 7.73 -8.95
CA ASN A 186 -16.60 8.23 -10.25
C ASN A 186 -15.66 7.88 -11.42
N ALA A 187 -15.09 6.67 -11.39
CA ALA A 187 -14.19 6.18 -12.42
C ALA A 187 -14.94 5.35 -13.47
N THR A 188 -14.79 5.68 -14.76
CA THR A 188 -15.32 4.89 -15.88
C THR A 188 -14.16 4.32 -16.69
N GLY A 189 -14.06 3.00 -16.82
CA GLY A 189 -12.95 2.37 -17.55
C GLY A 189 -11.64 2.34 -16.78
N LEU A 190 -11.69 2.19 -15.45
CA LEU A 190 -10.51 1.94 -14.61
C LEU A 190 -10.03 0.49 -14.76
N ALA A 191 -8.75 0.30 -15.10
CA ALA A 191 -8.10 -1.01 -15.15
C ALA A 191 -6.81 -1.00 -14.31
N ILE A 192 -6.63 -2.04 -13.48
CA ILE A 192 -5.43 -2.23 -12.64
C ILE A 192 -4.94 -3.65 -12.84
N GLU A 193 -3.73 -3.80 -13.36
CA GLU A 193 -3.17 -5.08 -13.81
C GLU A 193 -1.76 -5.29 -13.24
N GLY A 194 -1.50 -6.40 -12.55
CA GLY A 194 -0.16 -6.83 -12.14
C GLY A 194 0.48 -6.14 -10.93
N ILE A 195 -0.08 -5.00 -10.49
CA ILE A 195 0.45 -4.22 -9.36
C ILE A 195 0.29 -4.96 -8.03
N HIS A 196 1.37 -5.01 -7.25
CA HIS A 196 1.35 -5.60 -5.91
C HIS A 196 0.96 -4.55 -4.86
N PHE A 197 -0.22 -4.73 -4.24
CA PHE A 197 -0.68 -3.88 -3.14
C PHE A 197 -0.16 -4.43 -1.82
N LYS A 198 0.74 -3.69 -1.18
CA LYS A 198 1.54 -4.12 -0.03
C LYS A 198 1.26 -3.24 1.18
N ASP A 199 1.22 -3.86 2.36
CA ASP A 199 1.18 -3.20 3.67
C ASP A 199 0.11 -2.10 3.79
N SER A 200 -1.11 -2.41 3.34
CA SER A 200 -2.27 -1.50 3.47
C SER A 200 -2.53 -1.13 4.95
N PRO A 201 -2.68 0.16 5.31
CA PRO A 201 -3.02 0.55 6.67
C PRO A 201 -4.39 0.00 7.10
N CYS A 202 -5.35 -0.05 6.17
CA CYS A 202 -6.70 -0.56 6.40
C CYS A 202 -7.20 -1.31 5.16
N TRP A 203 -8.34 -0.91 4.60
CA TRP A 203 -8.89 -1.49 3.37
C TRP A 203 -7.90 -1.30 2.23
N THR A 204 -7.57 -2.41 1.58
CA THR A 204 -6.60 -2.42 0.46
C THR A 204 -7.18 -1.71 -0.76
N THR A 205 -8.47 -1.94 -1.06
CA THR A 205 -9.18 -1.29 -2.15
C THR A 205 -10.55 -0.86 -1.70
N PHE A 206 -10.98 0.35 -2.09
CA PHE A 206 -12.35 0.81 -1.93
C PHE A 206 -12.77 1.59 -3.19
N ILE A 207 -13.73 1.02 -3.92
CA ILE A 207 -14.21 1.57 -5.19
C ILE A 207 -15.65 2.03 -5.01
N VAL A 208 -15.91 3.31 -5.29
CA VAL A 208 -17.23 3.95 -5.21
C VAL A 208 -17.64 4.34 -6.62
N THR A 209 -18.68 3.71 -7.13
CA THR A 209 -19.19 3.90 -8.50
C THR A 209 -20.52 4.62 -8.52
#